data_AF-A0A2H0BY49-F1
#
_entry.id   AF-A0A2H0BY49-F1
#
_cell.length_a   1.000
_cell.length_b   1.000
_cell.length_c   1.000
_cell.angle_alpha   90.00
_cell.angle_beta   90.00
_cell.angle_gamma   90.00
#
_symmetry.space_group_name_H-M   'P 1'
#
loop_
_entity.id
_entity.type
_entity.pdbx_description
1 polymer ?
#
loop_
_entity_poly.entity_id
_entity_poly.type
_entity_poly.pdbx_seq_one_letter_code
_entity_poly.pdbx_strand_id
1 'polypeptide(L)'
;MKKKHEKKVNPSTSLRMTLSGIERVKIIIFFTFSFLIFNLFYSQSVSPLYSQFVNENKKAVVEYLKKIKNLPSFNTQLVIFENIYDNQLKQDVFQEENGRNLQIKKLEQVLQINPKARDVLYGLYQLYLEKGDKITAGKYLKQAKEVDPDVK
;
A
#
# COMPACT_ATOMS: atom_id res chain seq x y z
N MET A 1 -74.60 -35.56 -6.12
CA MET A 1 -74.25 -34.14 -5.90
C MET A 1 -72.98 -34.04 -5.04
N LYS A 2 -71.98 -33.34 -5.58
CA LYS A 2 -70.88 -32.57 -4.95
C LYS A 2 -70.12 -33.13 -3.72
N LYS A 3 -68.85 -33.43 -4.02
CA LYS A 3 -67.63 -33.33 -3.19
C LYS A 3 -67.66 -32.17 -2.17
N LYS A 4 -67.09 -32.40 -0.99
CA LYS A 4 -66.03 -31.51 -0.47
C LYS A 4 -65.05 -32.28 0.42
N HIS A 5 -63.81 -32.30 -0.05
CA HIS A 5 -62.63 -32.73 0.67
C HIS A 5 -62.39 -31.84 1.88
N GLU A 6 -61.95 -32.42 2.99
CA GLU A 6 -61.05 -31.71 3.90
C GLU A 6 -59.89 -32.61 4.29
N LYS A 7 -58.70 -32.16 3.86
CA LYS A 7 -57.39 -32.78 4.02
C LYS A 7 -57.10 -32.97 5.51
N LYS A 8 -56.80 -34.20 5.94
CA LYS A 8 -55.96 -34.41 7.12
C LYS A 8 -54.53 -34.68 6.69
N VAL A 9 -53.72 -33.68 7.02
CA VAL A 9 -52.29 -33.50 6.82
C VAL A 9 -51.54 -34.80 7.12
N ASN A 10 -50.88 -35.37 6.12
CA ASN A 10 -49.86 -36.40 6.32
C ASN A 10 -48.62 -35.67 6.85
N PRO A 11 -48.10 -36.00 8.06
CA PRO A 11 -46.96 -35.29 8.58
C PRO A 11 -45.74 -35.80 7.80
N SER A 12 -45.29 -35.02 6.83
CA SER A 12 -43.89 -35.01 6.45
C SER A 12 -43.13 -34.54 7.68
N THR A 13 -42.95 -35.46 8.63
CA THR A 13 -42.17 -35.26 9.85
C THR A 13 -40.74 -35.26 9.37
N SER A 14 -40.32 -34.06 8.97
CA SER A 14 -38.95 -33.62 8.84
C SER A 14 -38.05 -34.46 9.71
N LEU A 15 -37.03 -35.07 9.09
CA LEU A 15 -35.94 -35.76 9.76
C LEU A 15 -35.23 -34.74 10.68
N ARG A 16 -35.78 -34.52 11.88
CA ARG A 16 -35.15 -33.71 12.92
C ARG A 16 -34.04 -34.56 13.49
N MET A 17 -32.86 -34.49 12.87
CA MET A 17 -31.61 -34.89 13.51
C MET A 17 -31.44 -34.02 14.75
N THR A 18 -31.95 -34.49 15.87
CA THR A 18 -31.70 -33.89 17.16
C THR A 18 -30.33 -34.38 17.61
N LEU A 19 -29.31 -33.54 17.46
CA LEU A 19 -28.00 -33.87 18.02
C LEU A 19 -28.13 -34.00 19.54
N SER A 20 -27.55 -35.07 20.09
CA SER A 20 -27.40 -35.22 21.54
C SER A 20 -26.58 -34.04 22.08
N GLY A 21 -26.74 -33.73 23.38
CA GLY A 21 -25.97 -32.66 24.01
C GLY A 21 -24.45 -32.85 23.82
N ILE A 22 -24.00 -34.10 23.80
CA ILE A 22 -22.59 -34.47 23.60
C ILE A 22 -22.10 -34.12 22.18
N GLU A 23 -22.89 -34.43 21.14
CA GLU A 23 -22.51 -34.12 19.76
C GLU A 23 -22.47 -32.61 19.50
N ARG A 24 -23.34 -31.82 20.16
CA ARG A 24 -23.28 -30.35 20.09
C ARG A 24 -22.00 -29.81 20.72
N VAL A 25 -21.59 -30.35 21.88
CA VAL A 25 -20.36 -29.95 22.56
C VAL A 25 -19.13 -30.26 21.69
N LYS A 26 -19.07 -31.44 21.05
CA LYS A 26 -17.96 -31.79 20.14
C LYS A 26 -17.85 -30.82 18.97
N ILE A 27 -18.98 -30.46 18.36
CA ILE A 27 -19.02 -29.49 17.26
C ILE A 27 -18.51 -28.11 17.71
N ILE A 28 -18.95 -27.63 18.88
CA ILE A 28 -18.48 -26.36 19.43
C ILE A 28 -16.96 -26.41 19.64
N ILE A 29 -16.45 -27.47 20.28
CA ILE A 29 -15.01 -27.64 20.51
C ILE A 29 -14.25 -27.63 19.18
N PHE A 30 -14.73 -28.36 18.17
CA PHE A 30 -14.11 -28.40 16.84
C PHE A 30 -14.04 -27.01 16.19
N PHE A 31 -15.14 -26.26 16.22
CA PHE A 31 -15.16 -24.90 15.66
C PHE A 31 -14.27 -23.93 16.44
N THR A 32 -14.25 -24.01 17.77
CA THR A 32 -13.34 -23.22 18.59
C THR A 32 -11.88 -23.54 18.26
N PHE A 33 -11.54 -24.82 18.15
CA PHE A 33 -10.18 -25.24 17.85
C PHE A 33 -9.75 -24.80 16.44
N SER A 34 -10.64 -24.96 15.46
CA SER A 34 -10.43 -24.48 14.09
C SER A 34 -10.22 -22.96 14.06
N PHE A 35 -11.08 -22.19 14.74
CA PHE A 35 -10.95 -20.74 14.86
C PHE A 35 -9.62 -20.31 15.49
N LEU A 36 -9.16 -21.00 16.52
CA LEU A 36 -7.87 -20.72 17.16
C LEU A 36 -6.70 -21.01 16.21
N ILE A 37 -6.73 -22.14 15.50
CA ILE A 37 -5.71 -22.47 14.49
C ILE A 37 -5.67 -21.40 13.40
N PHE A 38 -6.84 -21.00 12.86
CA PHE A 38 -6.92 -19.93 11.87
C PHE A 38 -6.34 -18.62 12.40
N ASN A 39 -6.68 -18.20 13.63
CA ASN A 39 -6.10 -17.00 14.23
C ASN A 39 -4.58 -17.08 14.36
N LEU A 40 -4.06 -18.25 14.73
CA LEU A 40 -2.63 -18.47 14.91
C LEU A 40 -1.88 -18.35 13.57
N PHE A 41 -2.45 -18.90 12.49
CA PHE A 41 -1.91 -18.72 11.13
C PHE A 41 -2.02 -17.27 10.64
N TYR A 42 -3.16 -16.61 10.83
CA TYR A 42 -3.32 -15.21 10.43
C TYR A 42 -2.42 -14.25 11.21
N SER A 43 -2.17 -14.52 12.50
CA SER A 43 -1.24 -13.73 13.31
C SER A 43 0.20 -13.79 12.80
N GLN A 44 0.60 -14.88 12.13
CA GLN A 44 1.92 -14.98 11.50
C GLN A 44 2.02 -14.16 10.20
N SER A 45 0.89 -13.76 9.62
CA SER A 45 0.83 -12.92 8.42
C SER A 45 0.82 -11.41 8.73
N VAL A 46 0.90 -11.03 10.02
CA VAL A 46 1.04 -9.63 10.41
C VAL A 46 2.37 -9.10 9.86
N SER A 47 2.31 -7.95 9.19
CA SER A 47 3.49 -7.37 8.53
C SER A 47 4.64 -7.14 9.53
N PRO A 48 5.89 -7.51 9.20
CA PRO A 48 7.07 -7.22 10.02
C PRO A 48 7.20 -5.73 10.38
N LEU A 49 6.66 -4.84 9.54
CA LEU A 49 6.57 -3.40 9.79
C LEU A 49 5.85 -3.06 11.10
N TYR A 50 4.85 -3.84 11.50
CA TYR A 50 4.13 -3.65 12.77
C TYR A 50 5.07 -3.88 13.96
N SER A 51 5.84 -4.97 13.96
CA SER A 51 6.81 -5.26 15.03
C SER A 51 7.89 -4.18 15.13
N GLN A 52 8.37 -3.67 13.99
CA GLN A 52 9.36 -2.60 13.98
C GLN A 52 8.76 -1.26 14.44
N PHE A 53 7.51 -0.97 14.07
CA PHE A 53 6.79 0.22 14.50
C PHE A 53 6.50 0.22 16.02
N VAL A 54 6.15 -0.95 16.59
CA VAL A 54 5.96 -1.13 18.03
C VAL A 54 7.27 -1.04 18.81
N ASN A 55 8.39 -1.45 18.22
CA ASN A 55 9.73 -1.37 18.82
C ASN A 55 10.40 0.01 18.65
N GLU A 56 9.61 1.07 18.42
CA GLU A 56 10.08 2.44 18.20
C GLU A 56 11.15 2.58 17.11
N ASN A 57 11.10 1.75 16.07
CA ASN A 57 12.09 1.81 15.00
C ASN A 57 11.78 2.99 14.06
N LYS A 58 12.53 4.08 14.21
CA LYS A 58 12.48 5.28 13.34
C LYS A 58 12.45 4.92 11.86
N LYS A 59 13.19 3.89 11.41
CA LYS A 59 13.22 3.46 10.00
C LYS A 59 11.86 2.97 9.51
N ALA A 60 11.13 2.21 10.32
CA ALA A 60 9.81 1.71 9.97
C ALA A 60 8.78 2.86 9.86
N VAL A 61 8.91 3.87 10.72
CA VAL A 61 8.10 5.09 10.65
C VAL A 61 8.41 5.88 9.37
N VAL A 62 9.68 6.02 9.00
CA VAL A 62 10.09 6.65 7.73
C VAL A 62 9.50 5.91 6.53
N GLU A 63 9.62 4.58 6.48
CA GLU A 63 9.05 3.77 5.39
C GLU A 63 7.53 3.85 5.33
N TYR A 64 6.86 3.86 6.49
CA TYR A 64 5.43 4.06 6.60
C TYR A 64 5.01 5.43 6.04
N LEU A 65 5.65 6.50 6.50
CA LEU A 65 5.38 7.87 6.06
C LEU A 65 5.62 8.06 4.55
N LYS A 66 6.65 7.41 3.99
CA LYS A 66 6.88 7.37 2.54
C LYS A 66 5.71 6.73 1.78
N LYS A 67 5.14 5.64 2.29
CA LYS A 67 4.02 4.93 1.64
C LYS A 67 2.71 5.71 1.68
N ILE A 68 2.43 6.42 2.77
CA ILE A 68 1.18 7.17 2.95
C ILE A 68 1.23 8.60 2.41
N LYS A 69 2.34 9.01 1.77
CA LYS A 69 2.61 10.40 1.38
C LYS A 69 1.52 11.07 0.53
N ASN A 70 0.81 10.28 -0.27
CA ASN A 70 -0.26 10.77 -1.14
C ASN A 70 -1.64 10.76 -0.45
N LEU A 71 -1.73 10.37 0.82
CA LEU A 71 -2.97 10.33 1.58
C LEU A 71 -3.19 11.65 2.33
N PRO A 72 -4.45 12.10 2.50
CA PRO A 72 -4.76 13.33 3.26
C PRO A 72 -4.23 13.32 4.69
N SER A 73 -4.11 12.14 5.31
CA SER A 73 -3.63 11.99 6.68
C SER A 73 -2.11 12.12 6.83
N PHE A 74 -1.34 12.17 5.73
CA PHE A 74 0.12 12.22 5.79
C PHE A 74 0.65 13.35 6.67
N ASN A 75 0.18 14.58 6.45
CA ASN A 75 0.68 15.75 7.18
C ASN A 75 0.42 15.63 8.69
N THR A 76 -0.78 15.19 9.06
CA THR A 76 -1.13 14.96 10.47
C THR A 76 -0.21 13.92 11.10
N GLN A 77 0.04 12.82 10.40
CA GLN A 77 0.89 11.75 10.90
C GLN A 77 2.37 12.13 10.97
N LEU A 78 2.86 12.86 9.98
CA LEU A 78 4.23 13.39 9.98
C LEU A 78 4.48 14.24 11.22
N VAL A 79 3.57 15.17 11.56
CA VAL A 79 3.71 16.03 12.76
C VAL A 79 3.72 15.20 14.05
N ILE A 80 2.86 14.18 14.15
CA ILE A 80 2.82 13.30 15.32
C ILE A 80 4.18 12.61 15.51
N PHE A 81 4.73 12.03 14.44
CA PHE A 81 6.00 11.32 14.55
C PHE A 81 7.22 12.24 14.67
N GLU A 82 7.18 13.45 14.10
CA GLU A 82 8.24 14.45 14.25
C GLU A 82 8.41 14.86 15.71
N ASN A 83 7.31 14.94 16.46
CA ASN A 83 7.35 15.18 17.91
C ASN A 83 7.94 14.01 18.72
N ILE A 84 7.93 12.79 18.17
CA ILE A 84 8.42 11.57 18.85
C ILE A 84 9.88 11.28 18.47
N TYR A 85 10.24 11.43 17.20
CA TYR A 85 11.50 10.97 16.60
C TYR A 85 12.40 12.09 16.10
N ASP A 86 12.20 13.31 16.59
CA ASP A 86 12.95 14.53 16.25
C ASP A 86 12.80 15.07 14.81
N ASN A 87 13.34 16.28 14.61
CA ASN A 87 13.27 17.02 13.34
C ASN A 87 14.02 16.34 12.19
N GLN A 88 14.88 15.34 12.43
CA GLN A 88 15.55 14.59 11.37
C GLN A 88 14.60 13.61 10.67
N LEU A 89 13.50 13.20 11.32
CA LEU A 89 12.51 12.33 10.70
C LEU A 89 11.99 12.90 9.37
N LYS A 90 11.69 14.20 9.36
CA LYS A 90 11.25 14.89 8.16
C LYS A 90 12.33 14.83 7.07
N GLN A 91 13.59 15.06 7.43
CA GLN A 91 14.69 14.95 6.46
C GLN A 91 14.76 13.55 5.85
N ASP A 92 14.64 12.50 6.65
CA ASP A 92 14.69 11.10 6.21
C ASP A 92 13.50 10.73 5.29
N VAL A 93 12.30 11.24 5.60
CA VAL A 93 11.10 11.03 4.77
C VAL A 93 11.24 11.69 3.40
N PHE A 94 11.86 12.87 3.33
CA PHE A 94 12.00 13.64 2.09
C PHE A 94 13.38 13.52 1.42
N GLN A 95 14.30 12.71 1.95
CA GLN A 95 15.69 12.65 1.49
C GLN A 95 15.81 12.33 -0.01
N GLU A 96 15.07 11.34 -0.50
CA GLU A 96 15.09 10.93 -1.91
C GLU A 96 14.57 12.04 -2.84
N GLU A 97 13.50 12.73 -2.43
CA GLU A 97 12.95 13.86 -3.18
C GLU A 97 13.90 15.05 -3.20
N ASN A 98 14.50 15.37 -2.06
CA ASN A 98 15.47 16.45 -1.94
C ASN A 98 16.71 16.17 -2.80
N GLY A 99 17.22 14.94 -2.77
CA GLY A 99 18.33 14.49 -3.61
C GLY A 99 18.00 14.61 -5.09
N ARG A 100 16.83 14.12 -5.52
CA ARG A 100 16.36 14.21 -6.91
C ARG A 100 16.19 15.65 -7.37
N ASN A 101 15.56 16.52 -6.56
CA ASN A 101 15.40 17.94 -6.89
C ASN A 101 16.76 18.66 -7.01
N LEU A 102 17.74 18.31 -6.17
CA LEU A 102 19.09 18.85 -6.26
C LEU A 102 19.79 18.41 -7.56
N GLN A 103 19.65 17.14 -7.95
CA GLN A 103 20.19 16.62 -9.21
C GLN A 103 19.56 17.31 -10.41
N ILE A 104 18.23 17.46 -10.42
CA ILE A 104 17.51 18.22 -11.46
C ILE A 104 18.11 19.62 -11.60
N LYS A 105 18.24 20.36 -10.48
CA LYS A 105 18.80 21.71 -10.49
C LYS A 105 20.22 21.77 -11.08
N LYS A 106 21.07 20.79 -10.75
CA LYS A 106 22.43 20.70 -11.31
C LYS A 106 22.42 20.46 -12.81
N LEU A 107 21.58 19.54 -13.29
CA LEU A 107 21.47 19.24 -14.73
C LEU A 107 20.87 20.43 -15.50
N GLU A 108 19.91 21.14 -14.93
CA GLU A 108 19.36 22.37 -15.52
C GLU A 108 20.45 23.46 -15.67
N GLN A 109 21.36 23.60 -14.70
CA GLN A 109 22.51 24.50 -14.83
C GLN A 109 23.46 24.06 -15.94
N VAL A 110 23.66 22.75 -16.15
CA VAL A 110 24.45 22.25 -17.27
C VAL A 110 23.79 22.59 -18.60
N LEU A 111 22.45 22.47 -18.71
CA LEU A 111 21.72 22.87 -19.92
C LEU A 111 21.81 24.37 -20.23
N GLN A 112 21.95 25.23 -19.22
CA GLN A 112 22.18 26.66 -19.47
C GLN A 112 23.48 26.91 -20.23
N ILE A 113 24.50 26.07 -20.01
CA ILE A 113 25.81 26.17 -20.66
C ILE A 113 25.80 25.42 -21.99
N ASN A 114 25.20 24.23 -22.03
CA ASN A 114 25.07 23.41 -23.23
C ASN A 114 23.61 22.93 -23.41
N PRO A 115 22.78 23.71 -24.12
CA PRO A 115 21.36 23.40 -24.30
C PRO A 115 21.08 22.12 -25.09
N LYS A 116 22.07 21.63 -25.85
CA LYS A 116 21.96 20.41 -26.68
C LYS A 116 22.72 19.23 -26.08
N ALA A 117 23.03 19.26 -24.79
CA ALA A 117 23.66 18.12 -24.11
C ALA A 117 22.66 16.94 -24.00
N ARG A 118 22.71 16.02 -24.97
CA ARG A 118 21.77 14.88 -25.06
C ARG A 118 21.65 14.08 -23.77
N ASP A 119 22.77 13.72 -23.15
CA ASP A 119 22.77 12.91 -21.92
C ASP A 119 22.14 13.64 -20.75
N VAL A 120 22.31 14.96 -20.70
CA VAL A 120 21.71 15.82 -19.66
C VAL A 120 20.21 15.94 -19.86
N LEU A 121 19.76 16.14 -21.11
CA LEU A 121 18.34 16.15 -21.47
C LEU A 121 17.68 14.81 -21.11
N TYR A 122 18.33 13.70 -21.43
CA TYR A 122 17.82 12.37 -21.09
C TYR A 122 17.82 12.09 -19.58
N GLY A 123 18.86 12.51 -18.86
CA GLY A 123 18.92 12.42 -17.40
C GLY A 123 17.80 13.22 -16.72
N LEU A 124 17.51 14.42 -17.22
CA LEU A 124 16.35 15.20 -16.75
C LEU A 124 15.03 14.49 -17.03
N TYR A 125 14.86 13.91 -18.23
CA TYR A 125 13.69 13.08 -18.53
C TYR A 125 13.46 11.98 -17.48
N GLN A 126 14.51 11.21 -17.14
CA GLN A 126 14.42 10.14 -16.14
C GLN A 126 14.04 10.68 -14.75
N LEU A 127 14.71 11.74 -14.28
CA LEU A 127 14.43 12.31 -12.96
C LEU A 127 13.01 12.91 -12.86
N TYR A 128 12.50 13.53 -13.92
CA TYR A 128 11.13 14.04 -13.93
C TYR A 128 10.09 12.90 -14.02
N LEU A 129 10.40 11.78 -14.70
CA LEU A 129 9.56 10.58 -14.65
C LEU A 129 9.48 9.99 -13.25
N GLU A 130 10.60 9.84 -12.56
CA GLU A 130 10.66 9.35 -11.17
C GLU A 130 9.90 10.26 -10.20
N LYS A 131 9.90 11.57 -10.47
CA LYS A 131 9.11 12.56 -9.73
C LYS A 131 7.61 12.48 -10.02
N GLY A 132 7.19 11.73 -11.03
CA GLY A 132 5.80 11.62 -11.48
C GLY A 132 5.33 12.77 -12.39
N ASP A 133 6.21 13.73 -12.71
CA ASP A 133 5.91 14.84 -13.63
C ASP A 133 6.15 14.41 -15.08
N LYS A 134 5.19 13.66 -15.61
CA LYS A 134 5.23 13.13 -16.97
C LYS A 134 5.23 14.22 -18.04
N ILE A 135 4.66 15.39 -17.75
CA ILE A 135 4.56 16.50 -18.70
C ILE A 135 5.96 17.08 -18.93
N THR A 136 6.66 17.43 -17.86
CA THR A 136 8.01 17.99 -17.96
C THR A 136 9.00 16.94 -18.45
N ALA A 137 8.86 15.68 -18.01
CA ALA A 137 9.66 14.59 -18.52
C ALA A 137 9.54 14.45 -20.05
N GLY A 138 8.30 14.46 -20.58
CA GLY A 138 8.07 14.35 -22.03
C GLY A 138 8.70 15.48 -22.84
N LYS A 139 8.75 16.70 -22.28
CA LYS A 139 9.43 17.84 -22.92
C LYS A 139 10.94 17.59 -23.06
N TYR A 140 11.59 17.15 -21.99
CA TYR A 140 13.03 16.86 -22.01
C TYR A 140 13.37 15.66 -22.91
N LEU A 141 12.53 14.63 -22.95
CA LEU A 141 12.72 13.51 -23.89
C LEU A 141 12.63 13.97 -25.35
N LYS A 142 11.67 14.86 -25.66
CA LYS A 142 11.54 15.42 -27.01
C LYS A 142 12.81 16.17 -27.40
N GLN A 143 13.32 17.03 -26.52
CA GLN A 143 14.56 17.76 -26.76
C GLN A 143 15.76 16.81 -26.92
N ALA A 144 15.85 15.74 -26.12
CA ALA A 144 16.91 14.74 -26.28
C ALA A 144 16.85 14.08 -27.67
N LYS A 145 15.65 13.74 -28.17
CA LYS A 145 15.42 13.15 -29.49
C LYS A 145 15.67 14.11 -30.65
N GLU A 146 15.49 15.42 -30.43
CA GLU A 146 15.86 16.45 -31.41
C GLU A 146 17.39 16.54 -31.59
N VAL A 147 18.16 16.18 -30.56
CA VAL A 147 19.63 16.10 -30.64
C VAL A 147 20.09 14.75 -31.19
N ASP A 148 19.50 13.66 -30.72
CA ASP A 148 19.84 12.28 -31.08
C ASP A 148 18.57 11.43 -31.17
N PRO A 149 18.06 11.14 -32.38
CA PRO A 149 16.83 10.39 -32.58
C PRO A 149 16.84 8.97 -32.00
N ASP A 150 18.02 8.39 -31.77
CA ASP A 150 18.18 7.00 -31.30
C ASP A 150 18.03 6.85 -29.77
N VAL A 151 17.80 7.95 -29.06
CA VAL A 151 17.49 7.95 -27.62
C VAL A 151 16.21 7.17 -27.33
N LYS A 152 16.32 6.13 -26.49
CA LYS A 152 15.23 5.21 -26.13
C LYS A 152 14.54 5.58 -24.82
#